data_AF-A0A975LFQ6-F1
#
_entry.id   AF-A0A975LFQ6-F1
#
_cell.length_a   1.000
_cell.length_b   1.000
_cell.length_c   1.000
_cell.angle_alpha   90.00
_cell.angle_beta   90.00
_cell.angle_gamma   90.00
#
_symmetry.space_group_name_H-M   'P 1'
#
loop_
_entity.id
_entity.type
_entity.pdbx_description
1 polymer ?
#
loop_
_entity_poly.entity_id
_entity_poly.type
_entity_poly.pdbx_seq_one_letter_code
_entity_poly.pdbx_strand_id
1 'polypeptide(L)'
;MLEFLKSLVKLIYLKELYIPDNSLTFEQFAWLKSKLPDTEGLEGVRFFSISGVVDSNETVLECYSIIGKRKPRCLSVDKIDLVNKYKNDYNKLVEKYGNEIEPLE
;
A
#
# COMPACT_ATOMS: atom_id res chain seq x y z
N MET A 1 -14.57 -11.54 3.52
CA MET A 1 -13.49 -10.57 3.18
C MET A 1 -14.04 -9.16 3.05
N LEU A 2 -15.10 -8.92 2.26
CA LEU A 2 -15.75 -7.60 2.15
C LEU A 2 -16.30 -7.08 3.50
N GLU A 3 -17.01 -7.93 4.25
CA GLU A 3 -17.54 -7.63 5.60
C GLU A 3 -16.46 -7.19 6.61
N PHE A 4 -15.29 -7.83 6.56
CA PHE A 4 -14.14 -7.49 7.40
C PHE A 4 -13.60 -6.10 7.07
N LEU A 5 -13.47 -5.79 5.78
CA LEU A 5 -13.01 -4.47 5.31
C LEU A 5 -13.97 -3.35 5.72
N LYS A 6 -15.29 -3.58 5.60
CA LYS A 6 -16.31 -2.62 6.06
C LYS A 6 -16.24 -2.35 7.56
N SER A 7 -15.83 -3.33 8.35
CA SER A 7 -15.70 -3.17 9.81
C SER A 7 -14.51 -2.29 10.20
N LEU A 8 -13.42 -2.30 9.44
CA LEU A 8 -12.25 -1.46 9.68
C LEU A 8 -12.53 0.03 9.49
N VAL A 9 -13.44 0.38 8.57
CA VAL A 9 -13.85 1.77 8.31
C VAL A 9 -14.54 2.42 9.53
N LYS A 10 -15.10 1.60 10.43
CA LYS A 10 -15.74 2.10 11.67
C LYS A 10 -14.72 2.52 12.74
N LEU A 11 -13.42 2.29 12.54
CA LEU A 11 -12.36 2.65 13.47
C LEU A 11 -11.90 4.10 13.23
N ILE A 12 -12.71 5.05 13.67
CA ILE A 12 -12.57 6.51 13.47
C ILE A 12 -11.28 7.16 14.01
N TYR A 13 -10.42 6.44 14.71
CA TYR A 13 -9.14 6.93 15.25
C TYR A 13 -7.93 6.09 14.84
N LEU A 14 -8.08 5.25 13.81
CA LEU A 14 -6.99 4.39 13.37
C LEU A 14 -5.92 5.22 12.65
N LYS A 15 -4.78 5.44 13.32
CA LYS A 15 -3.63 6.15 12.75
C LYS A 15 -2.81 5.28 11.81
N GLU A 16 -2.61 4.03 12.17
CA GLU A 16 -1.80 3.07 11.42
C GLU A 16 -2.57 1.78 11.24
N LEU A 17 -2.50 1.21 10.04
CA LEU A 17 -3.09 -0.09 9.73
C LEU A 17 -2.08 -0.95 8.96
N TYR A 18 -1.54 -1.96 9.65
CA TYR A 18 -0.64 -2.91 9.02
C TYR A 18 -1.40 -4.13 8.50
N ILE A 19 -1.53 -4.22 7.18
CA ILE A 19 -2.03 -5.41 6.48
C ILE A 19 -0.87 -5.98 5.65
N PRO A 20 -0.59 -7.29 5.74
CA PRO A 20 0.43 -7.91 4.89
C PRO A 20 0.12 -7.68 3.40
N ASP A 21 1.12 -7.27 2.62
CA ASP A 21 0.93 -6.80 1.24
C ASP A 21 0.26 -7.83 0.31
N ASN A 22 0.22 -9.13 0.65
CA ASN A 22 -0.36 -10.22 -0.15
C ASN A 22 -1.79 -10.56 0.28
N SER A 23 -2.29 -9.97 1.35
CA SER A 23 -3.60 -10.29 1.89
C SER A 23 -4.74 -9.73 1.04
N LEU A 24 -4.52 -8.60 0.34
CA LEU A 24 -5.51 -7.93 -0.50
C LEU A 24 -4.93 -7.62 -1.89
N THR A 25 -5.79 -7.35 -2.87
CA THR A 25 -5.37 -6.83 -4.18
C THR A 25 -5.02 -5.34 -4.10
N PHE A 26 -4.34 -4.83 -5.12
CA PHE A 26 -3.98 -3.41 -5.23
C PHE A 26 -5.21 -2.49 -5.19
N GLU A 27 -6.27 -2.90 -5.86
CA GLU A 27 -7.56 -2.22 -5.91
C GLU A 27 -8.28 -2.25 -4.55
N GLN A 28 -8.24 -3.37 -3.84
CA GLN A 28 -8.82 -3.48 -2.50
C GLN A 28 -8.10 -2.60 -1.49
N PHE A 29 -6.78 -2.49 -1.58
CA PHE A 29 -6.01 -1.53 -0.80
C PHE A 29 -6.39 -0.08 -1.14
N ALA A 30 -6.54 0.25 -2.43
CA ALA A 30 -6.93 1.59 -2.87
C ALA A 30 -8.35 1.96 -2.38
N TRP A 31 -9.30 1.03 -2.44
CA TRP A 31 -10.63 1.22 -1.86
C TRP A 31 -10.54 1.45 -0.35
N LEU A 32 -9.75 0.66 0.38
CA LEU A 32 -9.62 0.83 1.83
C LEU A 32 -9.02 2.18 2.20
N LYS A 33 -8.00 2.64 1.46
CA LYS A 33 -7.40 3.97 1.64
C LYS A 33 -8.38 5.10 1.33
N SER A 34 -9.29 4.93 0.37
CA SER A 34 -10.31 5.97 0.10
C SER A 34 -11.31 6.13 1.24
N LYS A 35 -11.56 5.06 2.02
CA LYS A 35 -12.43 5.09 3.21
C LYS A 35 -11.68 5.47 4.49
N LEU A 36 -10.35 5.32 4.50
CA LEU A 36 -9.44 5.64 5.60
C LEU A 36 -8.30 6.55 5.11
N PRO A 37 -8.60 7.77 4.64
CA PRO A 37 -7.62 8.63 3.95
C PRO A 37 -6.44 9.02 4.84
N ASP A 38 -6.67 9.15 6.15
CA ASP A 38 -5.68 9.61 7.10
C ASP A 38 -4.85 8.48 7.75
N THR A 39 -5.15 7.20 7.47
CA THR A 39 -4.35 6.10 8.07
C THR A 39 -3.12 5.74 7.24
N GLU A 40 -2.00 5.59 7.94
CA GLU A 40 -0.72 5.15 7.39
C GLU A 40 -0.67 3.63 7.23
N GLY A 41 0.22 3.16 6.35
CA GLY A 41 0.38 1.74 6.06
C GLY A 41 -0.53 1.24 4.95
N LEU A 42 -1.28 2.12 4.29
CA LEU A 42 -2.11 1.77 3.13
C LEU A 42 -1.56 2.39 1.83
N GLU A 43 -0.32 2.85 1.80
CA GLU A 43 0.26 3.50 0.62
C GLU A 43 0.48 2.48 -0.51
N GLY A 44 0.22 2.90 -1.75
CA GLY A 44 0.42 2.06 -2.94
C GLY A 44 1.86 1.56 -3.14
N VAL A 45 2.83 2.30 -2.58
CA VAL A 45 4.25 1.99 -2.62
C VAL A 45 4.88 2.33 -1.28
N ARG A 46 5.72 1.44 -0.76
CA ARG A 46 6.51 1.63 0.46
C ARG A 46 7.99 1.53 0.16
N PHE A 47 8.79 2.38 0.80
CA PHE A 47 10.25 2.30 0.77
C PHE A 47 10.74 1.57 2.01
N PHE A 48 11.75 0.72 1.86
CA PHE A 48 12.40 0.06 2.99
C PHE A 48 13.88 -0.20 2.68
N SER A 49 14.70 -0.20 3.73
CA SER A 49 16.12 -0.52 3.67
C SER A 49 16.39 -1.75 4.53
N ILE A 50 17.01 -2.78 3.95
CA ILE A 50 17.45 -3.97 4.69
C ILE A 50 18.97 -3.90 4.80
N SER A 51 19.48 -3.85 6.02
CA SER A 51 20.91 -3.98 6.29
C SER A 51 21.25 -5.45 6.52
N GLY A 52 22.32 -5.93 5.90
CA GLY A 52 22.81 -7.30 6.08
C GLY A 52 24.32 -7.36 5.93
N VAL A 53 24.94 -8.39 6.52
CA VAL A 53 26.38 -8.63 6.36
C VAL A 53 26.57 -9.65 5.25
N VAL A 54 27.30 -9.27 4.21
CA VAL A 54 27.73 -10.16 3.11
C VAL A 54 29.26 -10.10 3.07
N ASP A 55 29.92 -11.25 3.17
CA ASP A 55 31.39 -11.37 3.15
C ASP A 55 32.12 -10.42 4.12
N SER A 56 31.60 -10.30 5.35
CA SER A 56 32.13 -9.43 6.42
C SER A 56 32.01 -7.91 6.18
N ASN A 57 31.29 -7.49 5.12
CA ASN A 57 30.95 -6.09 4.88
C ASN A 57 29.46 -5.84 5.16
N GLU A 58 29.16 -4.73 5.84
CA GLU A 58 27.78 -4.25 5.94
C GLU A 58 27.32 -3.75 4.57
N THR A 59 26.18 -4.28 4.12
CA THR A 59 25.53 -3.90 2.87
C THR A 59 24.11 -3.46 3.19
N VAL A 60 23.72 -2.28 2.70
CA VAL A 60 22.35 -1.77 2.78
C VAL A 60 21.69 -1.95 1.42
N LEU A 61 20.62 -2.75 1.39
CA LEU A 61 19.76 -2.88 0.22
C LEU A 61 18.56 -1.96 0.38
N GLU A 62 18.49 -0.93 -0.46
CA GLU A 62 17.35 -0.01 -0.54
C GLU A 62 16.40 -0.44 -1.65
N CYS A 63 15.11 -0.58 -1.32
CA CYS A 63 14.11 -1.08 -2.25
C CYS A 63 12.73 -0.48 -2.03
N TYR A 64 11.90 -0.57 -3.06
CA TYR A 64 10.48 -0.28 -3.02
C TYR A 64 9.65 -1.58 -3.02
N SER A 65 8.63 -1.64 -2.18
CA SER A 65 7.56 -2.65 -2.23
C SER A 65 6.29 -2.01 -2.79
N ILE A 66 5.69 -2.63 -3.80
CA ILE A 66 4.37 -2.27 -4.31
C ILE A 66 3.35 -3.09 -3.54
N ILE A 67 2.38 -2.43 -2.91
CA ILE A 67 1.36 -3.10 -2.10
C ILE A 67 0.45 -3.96 -2.98
N GLY A 68 -0.11 -5.02 -2.43
CA GLY A 68 -1.10 -5.84 -3.12
C GLY A 68 -0.58 -7.19 -3.64
N LYS A 69 -1.51 -8.13 -3.73
CA LYS A 69 -1.25 -9.50 -4.16
C LYS A 69 -0.61 -9.53 -5.55
N ARG A 70 0.45 -10.33 -5.71
CA ARG A 70 1.23 -10.51 -6.94
C ARG A 70 1.93 -9.24 -7.45
N LYS A 71 2.11 -8.22 -6.61
CA LYS A 71 2.91 -7.04 -6.95
C LYS A 71 4.38 -7.21 -6.56
N PRO A 72 5.31 -6.51 -7.22
CA PRO A 72 6.73 -6.56 -6.89
C PRO A 72 7.00 -6.07 -5.45
N ARG A 73 7.81 -6.80 -4.68
CA ARG A 73 8.11 -6.46 -3.27
C ARG A 73 9.51 -5.93 -3.00
N CYS A 74 10.37 -5.94 -4.02
CA CYS A 74 11.78 -5.58 -3.90
C CYS A 74 12.22 -4.99 -5.24
N LEU A 75 11.66 -3.84 -5.60
CA LEU A 75 12.11 -3.07 -6.75
C LEU A 75 13.30 -2.21 -6.34
N SER A 76 14.40 -2.34 -7.08
CA SER A 76 15.57 -1.49 -6.90
C SER A 76 15.24 -0.02 -7.12
N VAL A 77 15.98 0.84 -6.42
CA VAL A 77 15.78 2.30 -6.40
C VAL A 77 15.99 2.98 -7.76
N ASP A 78 16.73 2.34 -8.66
CA ASP A 78 16.94 2.77 -10.05
C ASP A 78 15.66 2.74 -10.90
N LYS A 79 14.64 1.97 -10.52
CA LYS A 79 13.36 1.84 -11.26
C LYS A 79 12.34 2.90 -10.86
N ILE A 80 12.78 4.14 -10.66
CA ILE A 80 11.92 5.22 -10.14
C ILE A 80 10.71 5.52 -11.03
N ASP A 81 10.84 5.42 -12.35
CA ASP A 81 9.73 5.66 -13.28
C ASP A 81 8.61 4.63 -13.11
N LEU A 82 8.96 3.36 -12.89
CA LEU A 82 8.00 2.31 -12.62
C LEU A 82 7.32 2.51 -11.26
N VAL A 83 8.07 2.95 -10.26
CA VAL A 83 7.55 3.31 -8.94
C VAL A 83 6.55 4.45 -9.04
N ASN A 84 6.88 5.51 -9.77
CA ASN A 84 5.99 6.65 -9.98
C ASN A 84 4.73 6.26 -10.74
N LYS A 85 4.83 5.36 -11.73
CA LYS A 85 3.66 4.78 -12.40
C LYS A 85 2.73 4.10 -11.41
N TYR A 86 3.25 3.23 -10.54
CA TYR A 86 2.41 2.57 -9.53
C TYR A 86 1.78 3.54 -8.53
N LYS A 87 2.52 4.56 -8.07
CA LYS A 87 1.95 5.62 -7.21
C LYS A 87 0.78 6.33 -7.90
N ASN A 88 0.96 6.71 -9.16
CA ASN A 88 -0.08 7.40 -9.93
C ASN A 88 -1.30 6.52 -10.18
N ASP A 89 -1.09 5.26 -10.56
CA ASP A 89 -2.18 4.30 -10.78
C ASP A 89 -2.95 4.01 -9.48
N TYR A 90 -2.24 3.92 -8.35
CA TYR A 90 -2.85 3.77 -7.04
C TYR A 90 -3.72 4.98 -6.67
N ASN A 91 -3.17 6.19 -6.79
CA ASN A 91 -3.88 7.42 -6.44
C ASN A 91 -5.16 7.62 -7.28
N LYS A 92 -5.12 7.27 -8.58
CA LYS A 92 -6.32 7.29 -9.43
C LYS A 92 -7.40 6.34 -8.95
N LEU A 93 -7.03 5.16 -8.44
CA LEU A 93 -7.98 4.22 -7.85
C LEU A 93 -8.56 4.75 -6.54
N VAL A 94 -7.73 5.32 -5.68
CA VAL A 94 -8.18 5.95 -4.42
C VAL A 94 -9.19 7.05 -4.71
N GLU A 95 -8.89 7.95 -5.65
CA GLU A 95 -9.80 9.02 -6.09
C GLU A 95 -11.11 8.47 -6.66
N LYS A 96 -11.02 7.46 -7.54
CA LYS A 96 -12.19 6.78 -8.09
C LYS A 96 -13.12 6.26 -6.99
N TYR A 97 -12.57 5.53 -6.01
CA TYR A 97 -13.36 4.96 -4.91
C TYR A 97 -13.79 5.96 -3.83
N GLY A 98 -13.13 7.13 -3.76
CA GLY A 98 -13.54 8.24 -2.91
C GLY A 98 -14.76 8.98 -3.46
N ASN A 99 -14.86 9.08 -4.79
CA ASN A 99 -15.98 9.73 -5.49
C ASN A 99 -17.20 8.81 -5.67
N GLU A 100 -17.04 7.51 -5.48
CA GLU A 100 -18.17 6.57 -5.39
C GLU A 100 -18.92 6.82 -4.07
N ILE A 101 -20.00 7.61 -4.13
CA ILE A 101 -20.97 7.78 -3.05
C ILE A 101 -21.60 6.39 -2.81
N GLU A 102 -21.23 5.72 -1.72
CA GLU A 102 -21.95 4.53 -1.30
C GLU A 102 -23.32 4.98 -0.76
N PRO A 103 -24.45 4.46 -1.27
CA PRO A 103 -25.73 4.66 -0.62
C PRO A 103 -25.64 4.09 0.80
N LEU A 104 -25.96 4.92 1.79
CA LEU A 104 -26.14 4.49 3.17
C LEU A 104 -27.32 3.50 3.20
N GLU A 105 -27.04 2.20 3.29
CA GLU A 105 -28.00 1.18 3.73
C GLU A 105 -28.02 1.08 5.25
#